data_AF-A0A9P4Q7T7-F1
#
_entry.id   AF-A0A9P4Q7T7-F1
#
_cell.length_a   1.000
_cell.length_b   1.000
_cell.length_c   1.000
_cell.angle_alpha   90.00
_cell.angle_beta   90.00
_cell.angle_gamma   90.00
#
_symmetry.space_group_name_H-M   'P 1'
#
loop_
_entity.id
_entity.type
_entity.pdbx_description
1 polymer ?
#
loop_
_entity_poly.entity_id
_entity_poly.type
_entity_poly.pdbx_seq_one_letter_code
_entity_poly.pdbx_strand_id
1 'polypeptide(L)'
;MCRAKYNVQVDSPTFTDEIYETRIQSDDWTKDDTELLCQLYKECAGKWPVVVDRWTDSGSSTPDRTLEQLKKRFYTVSATTMEMKTPQASMTGADFELFKTLQSYDPSRDAQRRQLAEGHMQRRQSEADEESVLLAELQKIMANQVSVDAERDDLRRRLDYPHANTNGYQYSTSQALTGLWQQLLAADRLRKNQRLKPIPGDSQSATRDRASVGGAGGASSAAHSNGGANSSGANTDSNNKADRRASLAQQPGSNVDNFSAADKLRMGIVQSSDKLPSGVTFASDKLTKPRIAKSTIQTDKIAAILSHIGVPEVIPLPTPPVIEAFESLMSKVHILLDMRKLAEREDQEVKTREAEKKVA
;
A
#
# COMPACT_ATOMS: atom_id res chain seq x y z
N MET A 1 -35.38 6.53 10.79
CA MET A 1 -35.82 5.24 11.35
C MET A 1 -36.18 4.30 10.19
N CYS A 2 -35.25 3.49 9.72
CA CYS A 2 -35.54 2.46 8.71
C CYS A 2 -35.87 1.15 9.44
N ARG A 3 -37.15 0.78 9.50
CA ARG A 3 -37.55 -0.56 9.94
C ARG A 3 -37.08 -1.55 8.87
N ALA A 4 -36.08 -2.35 9.20
CA ALA A 4 -35.71 -3.51 8.38
C ALA A 4 -36.96 -4.40 8.22
N LYS A 5 -37.20 -4.91 7.02
CA LYS A 5 -38.31 -5.85 6.78
C LYS A 5 -37.94 -7.17 7.46
N TYR A 6 -38.47 -7.42 8.66
CA TYR A 6 -38.10 -8.57 9.50
C TYR A 6 -38.58 -9.93 8.98
N ASN A 7 -39.29 -9.99 7.86
CA ASN A 7 -39.80 -11.23 7.28
C ASN A 7 -39.50 -11.31 5.77
N VAL A 8 -38.22 -11.50 5.43
CA VAL A 8 -37.82 -11.81 4.06
C VAL A 8 -37.99 -13.31 3.85
N GLN A 9 -39.06 -13.69 3.13
CA GLN A 9 -39.27 -15.07 2.71
C GLN A 9 -38.27 -15.40 1.61
N VAL A 10 -37.48 -16.45 1.80
CA VAL A 10 -36.52 -16.91 0.80
C VAL A 10 -37.28 -17.77 -0.22
N ASP A 11 -37.12 -17.45 -1.49
CA ASP A 11 -37.70 -18.24 -2.57
C ASP A 11 -36.92 -19.56 -2.70
N SER A 12 -37.64 -20.68 -2.63
CA SER A 12 -37.06 -22.02 -2.75
C SER A 12 -37.63 -22.67 -4.00
N PRO A 13 -36.80 -23.34 -4.82
CA PRO A 13 -37.29 -24.06 -5.97
C PRO A 13 -38.26 -25.16 -5.53
N THR A 14 -39.44 -25.20 -6.15
CA THR A 14 -40.39 -26.31 -6.05
C THR A 14 -40.34 -27.08 -7.35
N PHE A 15 -40.08 -28.39 -7.29
CA PHE A 15 -40.04 -29.27 -8.44
C PHE A 15 -41.19 -30.29 -8.37
N THR A 16 -41.71 -30.70 -9.51
CA THR A 16 -42.66 -31.81 -9.63
C THR A 16 -41.92 -33.12 -9.87
N ASP A 17 -42.58 -34.23 -9.58
CA ASP A 17 -42.06 -35.60 -9.74
C ASP A 17 -41.52 -35.85 -11.15
N GLU A 18 -42.22 -35.35 -12.17
CA GLU A 18 -41.83 -35.45 -13.58
C GLU A 18 -40.51 -34.72 -13.89
N ILE A 19 -40.29 -33.56 -13.28
CA ILE A 19 -39.05 -32.78 -13.44
C ILE A 19 -37.90 -33.51 -12.74
N TYR A 20 -38.19 -34.17 -11.62
CA TYR A 20 -37.20 -34.92 -10.86
C TYR A 20 -36.58 -36.04 -11.70
N GLU A 21 -37.44 -36.89 -12.28
CA GLU A 21 -37.02 -38.04 -13.09
C GLU A 21 -36.31 -37.62 -14.37
N THR A 22 -36.71 -36.49 -14.99
CA THR A 22 -36.18 -36.11 -16.30
C THR A 22 -34.80 -35.45 -16.23
N ARG A 23 -34.53 -34.59 -15.24
CA ARG A 23 -33.31 -33.75 -15.23
C ARG A 23 -32.57 -33.67 -13.90
N ILE A 24 -33.19 -34.04 -12.79
CA ILE A 24 -32.63 -33.84 -11.45
C ILE A 24 -32.10 -35.15 -10.86
N GLN A 25 -32.47 -36.31 -11.42
CA GLN A 25 -32.01 -37.61 -10.98
C GLN A 25 -30.47 -37.67 -10.91
N SER A 26 -29.97 -38.15 -9.77
CA SER A 26 -28.54 -38.29 -9.50
C SER A 26 -28.33 -39.56 -8.68
N ASP A 27 -27.24 -40.27 -8.95
CA ASP A 27 -26.88 -41.52 -8.25
C ASP A 27 -26.59 -41.30 -6.75
N ASP A 28 -26.09 -40.11 -6.40
CA ASP A 28 -25.70 -39.77 -5.03
C ASP A 28 -26.86 -39.27 -4.15
N TRP A 29 -28.03 -38.99 -4.74
CA TRP A 29 -29.13 -38.30 -4.08
C TRP A 29 -30.48 -38.97 -4.32
N THR A 30 -31.18 -39.27 -3.23
CA THR A 30 -32.57 -39.70 -3.29
C THR A 30 -33.51 -38.51 -3.48
N LYS A 31 -34.71 -38.79 -4.00
CA LYS A 31 -35.76 -37.77 -4.18
C LYS A 31 -36.15 -37.16 -2.84
N ASP A 32 -36.43 -38.01 -1.87
CA ASP A 32 -36.82 -37.63 -0.51
C ASP A 32 -35.76 -36.73 0.15
N ASP A 33 -34.48 -37.05 -0.01
CA ASP A 33 -33.38 -36.21 0.49
C ASP A 33 -33.36 -34.81 -0.17
N THR A 34 -33.66 -34.72 -1.47
CA THR A 34 -33.72 -33.41 -2.15
C THR A 34 -34.93 -32.57 -1.78
N GLU A 35 -36.09 -33.20 -1.57
CA GLU A 35 -37.29 -32.51 -1.09
C GLU A 35 -37.08 -32.00 0.34
N LEU A 36 -36.51 -32.85 1.20
CA LEU A 36 -36.12 -32.49 2.57
C LEU A 36 -35.15 -31.31 2.58
N LEU A 37 -34.14 -31.30 1.70
CA LEU A 37 -33.17 -30.22 1.60
C LEU A 37 -33.84 -28.88 1.23
N CYS A 38 -34.74 -28.89 0.24
CA CYS A 38 -35.50 -27.71 -0.16
C CYS A 38 -36.43 -27.21 0.96
N GLN A 39 -37.08 -28.13 1.68
CA GLN A 39 -37.92 -27.79 2.83
C GLN A 39 -37.10 -27.17 3.97
N LEU A 40 -36.00 -27.79 4.37
CA LEU A 40 -35.12 -27.30 5.43
C LEU A 40 -34.53 -25.94 5.08
N TYR A 41 -34.16 -25.72 3.82
CA TYR A 41 -33.67 -24.42 3.35
C TYR A 41 -34.71 -23.30 3.54
N LYS A 42 -35.98 -23.60 3.25
CA LYS A 42 -37.11 -22.67 3.45
C LYS A 42 -37.38 -22.42 4.94
N GLU A 43 -37.42 -23.48 5.76
CA GLU A 43 -37.65 -23.37 7.20
C GLU A 43 -36.53 -22.61 7.92
N CYS A 44 -35.29 -22.77 7.48
CA CYS A 44 -34.12 -22.09 8.04
C CYS A 44 -33.87 -20.70 7.43
N ALA A 45 -34.76 -20.21 6.57
CA ALA A 45 -34.64 -18.92 5.87
C ALA A 45 -33.27 -18.74 5.18
N GLY A 46 -32.77 -19.79 4.53
CA GLY A 46 -31.52 -19.76 3.76
C GLY A 46 -30.22 -19.72 4.58
N LYS A 47 -30.28 -19.93 5.89
CA LYS A 47 -29.09 -19.94 6.76
C LYS A 47 -28.39 -21.30 6.71
N TRP A 48 -27.41 -21.44 5.81
CA TRP A 48 -26.65 -22.68 5.61
C TRP A 48 -26.10 -23.36 6.88
N PRO A 49 -25.53 -22.65 7.88
CA PRO A 49 -25.07 -23.31 9.10
C PRO A 49 -26.19 -24.03 9.87
N VAL A 50 -27.39 -23.44 9.90
CA VAL A 50 -28.56 -24.02 10.58
C VAL A 50 -29.15 -25.17 9.77
N VAL A 51 -29.13 -25.06 8.43
CA VAL A 51 -29.57 -26.14 7.54
C VAL A 51 -28.72 -27.39 7.74
N VAL A 52 -27.39 -27.24 7.87
CA VAL A 52 -26.48 -28.37 8.11
C VAL A 52 -26.72 -29.00 9.48
N ASP A 53 -26.89 -28.19 10.51
CA ASP A 53 -27.18 -28.66 11.88
C ASP A 53 -28.49 -29.46 11.95
N ARG A 54 -29.54 -29.01 11.25
CA ARG A 54 -30.80 -29.75 11.19
C ARG A 54 -30.75 -30.95 10.26
N TRP A 55 -29.88 -30.94 9.24
CA TRP A 55 -29.72 -32.06 8.32
C TRP A 55 -29.24 -33.32 9.06
N THR A 56 -28.30 -33.16 10.00
CA THR A 56 -27.77 -34.27 10.79
C THR A 56 -28.83 -34.87 11.72
N ASP A 57 -29.76 -34.05 12.21
CA ASP A 57 -30.84 -34.49 13.12
C ASP A 57 -32.04 -35.11 12.40
N SER A 58 -32.21 -34.84 11.11
CA SER A 58 -33.43 -35.18 10.37
C SER A 58 -33.53 -36.67 9.96
N GLY A 59 -32.57 -37.51 10.34
CA GLY A 59 -32.57 -38.94 9.99
C GLY A 59 -32.52 -39.22 8.49
N SER A 60 -31.91 -38.33 7.71
CA SER A 60 -31.73 -38.51 6.26
C SER A 60 -30.97 -39.79 5.96
N SER A 61 -31.15 -40.35 4.76
CA SER A 61 -30.44 -41.58 4.37
C SER A 61 -28.92 -41.35 4.26
N THR A 62 -28.48 -40.09 4.19
CA THR A 62 -27.06 -39.70 4.10
C THR A 62 -26.74 -38.54 5.06
N PRO A 63 -26.51 -38.83 6.36
CA PRO A 63 -26.27 -37.79 7.37
C PRO A 63 -24.89 -37.13 7.27
N ASP A 64 -23.88 -37.80 6.72
CA ASP A 64 -22.47 -37.36 6.72
C ASP A 64 -22.09 -36.39 5.58
N ARG A 65 -23.06 -35.68 5.00
CA ARG A 65 -22.82 -34.79 3.86
C ARG A 65 -22.22 -33.45 4.30
N THR A 66 -21.20 -32.98 3.58
CA THR A 66 -20.61 -31.67 3.88
C THR A 66 -21.51 -30.52 3.41
N LEU A 67 -21.34 -29.35 4.02
CA LEU A 67 -22.07 -28.12 3.67
C LEU A 67 -21.97 -27.80 2.16
N GLU A 68 -20.80 -28.03 1.57
CA GLU A 68 -20.53 -27.73 0.18
C GLU A 68 -21.25 -28.70 -0.78
N GLN A 69 -21.43 -29.96 -0.37
CA GLN A 69 -22.19 -30.96 -1.12
C GLN A 69 -23.69 -30.65 -1.12
N LEU A 70 -24.24 -30.26 0.04
CA LEU A 70 -25.64 -29.82 0.17
C LEU A 70 -25.91 -28.60 -0.71
N LYS A 71 -25.03 -27.60 -0.67
CA LYS A 71 -25.09 -26.43 -1.56
C LYS A 71 -25.03 -26.83 -3.04
N LYS A 72 -24.12 -27.72 -3.44
CA LYS A 72 -24.00 -28.18 -4.83
C LYS A 72 -25.33 -28.72 -5.33
N ARG A 73 -25.96 -29.58 -4.53
CA ARG A 73 -27.23 -30.21 -4.88
C ARG A 73 -28.33 -29.16 -5.02
N PHE A 74 -28.49 -28.30 -4.03
CA PHE A 74 -29.47 -27.22 -4.05
C PHE A 74 -29.29 -26.29 -5.25
N TYR A 75 -28.05 -25.86 -5.56
CA TYR A 75 -27.80 -24.98 -6.69
C TYR A 75 -28.07 -25.66 -8.04
N THR A 76 -27.74 -26.94 -8.17
CA THR A 76 -28.07 -27.72 -9.38
C THR A 76 -29.59 -27.84 -9.57
N VAL A 77 -30.33 -28.13 -8.50
CA VAL A 77 -31.80 -28.19 -8.51
C VAL A 77 -32.39 -26.82 -8.85
N SER A 78 -31.88 -25.74 -8.26
CA SER A 78 -32.36 -24.38 -8.55
C SER A 78 -32.08 -23.97 -10.00
N ALA A 79 -30.89 -24.27 -10.54
CA ALA A 79 -30.53 -23.95 -11.92
C ALA A 79 -31.40 -24.70 -12.93
N THR A 80 -31.61 -26.00 -12.72
CA THR A 80 -32.49 -26.83 -13.57
C THR A 80 -33.95 -26.37 -13.50
N THR A 81 -34.44 -26.00 -12.32
CA THR A 81 -35.80 -25.45 -12.15
C THR A 81 -35.95 -24.11 -12.86
N MET A 82 -34.93 -23.24 -12.80
CA MET A 82 -34.93 -21.95 -13.50
C MET A 82 -34.92 -22.12 -15.02
N GLU A 83 -34.09 -23.03 -15.55
CA GLU A 83 -34.01 -23.30 -16.99
C GLU A 83 -35.36 -23.79 -17.56
N MET A 84 -36.08 -24.62 -16.79
CA MET A 84 -37.38 -25.14 -17.19
C MET A 84 -38.48 -24.07 -17.12
N LYS A 85 -38.48 -23.25 -16.06
CA LYS A 85 -39.48 -22.19 -15.90
C LYS A 85 -39.30 -21.08 -16.92
N THR A 86 -38.04 -20.75 -17.23
CA THR A 86 -37.67 -19.71 -18.19
C THR A 86 -36.50 -20.21 -19.04
N PRO A 87 -36.76 -20.64 -20.29
CA PRO A 87 -35.71 -21.04 -21.21
C PRO A 87 -34.67 -19.93 -21.39
N GLN A 88 -33.40 -20.30 -21.59
CA GLN A 88 -32.28 -19.36 -21.67
C GLN A 88 -32.49 -18.22 -22.69
N ALA A 89 -33.22 -18.48 -23.77
CA ALA A 89 -33.52 -17.50 -24.81
C ALA A 89 -34.49 -16.38 -24.38
N SER A 90 -35.30 -16.62 -23.34
CA SER A 90 -36.31 -15.68 -22.84
C SER A 90 -35.97 -15.12 -21.45
N MET A 91 -34.76 -15.36 -20.95
CA MET A 91 -34.39 -15.01 -19.58
C MET A 91 -33.98 -13.54 -19.45
N THR A 92 -34.36 -12.88 -18.35
CA THR A 92 -33.88 -11.53 -18.02
C THR A 92 -32.36 -11.55 -17.83
N GLY A 93 -31.66 -10.45 -18.12
CA GLY A 93 -30.20 -10.37 -17.90
C GLY A 93 -29.77 -10.74 -16.48
N ALA A 94 -30.49 -10.28 -15.45
CA ALA A 94 -30.21 -10.61 -14.05
C ALA A 94 -30.46 -12.10 -13.73
N ASP A 95 -31.53 -12.69 -14.26
CA ASP A 95 -31.85 -14.10 -14.08
C ASP A 95 -30.80 -14.99 -14.77
N PHE A 96 -30.30 -14.56 -15.94
CA PHE A 96 -29.22 -15.23 -16.68
C PHE A 96 -27.89 -15.21 -15.95
N GLU A 97 -27.54 -14.07 -15.35
CA GLU A 97 -26.37 -13.99 -14.48
C GLU A 97 -26.51 -14.93 -13.28
N LEU A 98 -27.67 -14.95 -12.61
CA LEU A 98 -27.94 -15.86 -11.50
C LEU A 98 -27.79 -17.32 -11.94
N PHE A 99 -28.45 -17.74 -13.01
CA PHE A 99 -28.34 -19.10 -13.56
C PHE A 99 -26.89 -19.49 -13.84
N LYS A 100 -26.10 -18.60 -14.45
CA LYS A 100 -24.68 -18.82 -14.70
C LYS A 100 -23.90 -19.03 -13.40
N THR A 101 -24.16 -18.20 -12.38
CA THR A 101 -23.51 -18.38 -11.08
C THR A 101 -23.87 -19.69 -10.41
N LEU A 102 -25.14 -20.09 -10.44
CA LEU A 102 -25.63 -21.35 -9.86
C LEU A 102 -25.03 -22.57 -10.57
N GLN A 103 -24.95 -22.54 -11.90
CA GLN A 103 -24.37 -23.63 -12.69
C GLN A 103 -22.85 -23.74 -12.53
N SER A 104 -22.16 -22.62 -12.31
CA SER A 104 -20.70 -22.57 -12.13
C SER A 104 -20.21 -22.95 -10.73
N TYR A 105 -21.11 -23.33 -9.81
CA TYR A 105 -20.74 -23.62 -8.44
C TYR A 105 -19.88 -24.89 -8.33
N ASP A 106 -18.68 -24.74 -7.76
CA ASP A 106 -17.75 -25.82 -7.49
C ASP A 106 -17.58 -26.02 -5.98
N PRO A 107 -17.92 -27.22 -5.44
CA PRO A 107 -17.77 -27.52 -4.01
C PRO A 107 -16.34 -27.41 -3.50
N SER A 108 -15.36 -27.79 -4.33
CA SER A 108 -13.95 -27.83 -3.91
C SER A 108 -13.40 -26.42 -3.70
N ARG A 109 -13.78 -25.49 -4.60
CA ARG A 109 -13.44 -24.07 -4.50
C ARG A 109 -14.14 -23.38 -3.34
N ASP A 110 -15.39 -23.73 -3.01
CA ASP A 110 -16.08 -23.20 -1.84
C ASP A 110 -15.42 -23.70 -0.54
N ALA A 111 -15.03 -24.98 -0.49
CA ALA A 111 -14.31 -25.55 0.65
C ALA A 111 -12.96 -24.86 0.89
N GLN A 112 -12.16 -24.66 -0.17
CA GLN A 112 -10.89 -23.92 -0.07
C GLN A 112 -11.10 -22.47 0.37
N ARG A 113 -12.15 -21.80 -0.14
CA ARG A 113 -12.52 -20.45 0.28
C ARG A 113 -12.89 -20.41 1.76
N ARG A 114 -13.68 -21.38 2.23
CA ARG A 114 -14.08 -21.50 3.63
C ARG A 114 -12.85 -21.71 4.52
N GLN A 115 -11.96 -22.62 4.16
CA GLN A 115 -10.72 -22.88 4.89
C GLN A 115 -9.83 -21.63 4.98
N LEU A 116 -9.70 -20.87 3.88
CA LEU A 116 -8.95 -19.61 3.89
C LEU A 116 -9.58 -18.58 4.83
N ALA A 117 -10.91 -18.42 4.78
CA ALA A 117 -11.63 -17.51 5.66
C ALA A 117 -11.49 -17.91 7.13
N GLU A 118 -11.60 -19.21 7.42
CA GLU A 118 -11.38 -19.76 8.76
C GLU A 118 -9.95 -19.50 9.24
N GLY A 119 -8.95 -19.72 8.39
CA GLY A 119 -7.56 -19.37 8.68
C GLY A 119 -7.38 -17.88 9.01
N HIS A 120 -8.04 -16.98 8.28
CA HIS A 120 -8.02 -15.55 8.59
C HIS A 120 -8.72 -15.20 9.90
N MET A 121 -9.78 -15.90 10.27
CA MET A 121 -10.45 -15.71 11.56
C MET A 121 -9.61 -16.20 12.73
N GLN A 122 -8.81 -17.25 12.52
CA GLN A 122 -7.92 -17.82 13.53
C GLN A 122 -6.56 -17.11 13.61
N ARG A 123 -6.15 -16.37 12.56
CA ARG A 123 -4.88 -15.64 12.49
C ARG A 123 -4.79 -14.57 13.59
N ARG A 124 -3.71 -14.61 14.37
CA ARG A 124 -3.44 -13.60 15.41
C ARG A 124 -2.70 -12.40 14.80
N GLN A 125 -2.94 -11.20 15.35
CA GLN A 125 -2.27 -9.99 14.85
C GLN A 125 -0.74 -10.04 14.99
N SER A 126 -0.22 -10.63 16.08
CA SER A 126 1.24 -10.80 16.28
C SER A 126 1.87 -11.70 15.23
N GLU A 127 1.20 -12.79 14.86
CA GLU A 127 1.63 -13.71 13.80
C GLU A 127 1.62 -13.01 12.43
N ALA A 128 0.62 -12.16 12.18
CA ALA A 128 0.57 -11.37 10.96
C ALA A 128 1.73 -10.36 10.83
N ASP A 129 2.10 -9.73 11.94
CA ASP A 129 3.23 -8.78 11.98
C ASP A 129 4.55 -9.53 11.76
N GLU A 130 4.76 -10.67 12.42
CA GLU A 130 5.92 -11.55 12.22
C GLU A 130 6.03 -12.03 10.77
N GLU A 131 4.95 -12.53 10.17
CA GLU A 131 4.90 -12.92 8.76
C GLU A 131 5.27 -11.76 7.81
N SER A 132 4.84 -10.54 8.12
CA SER A 132 5.17 -9.36 7.31
C SER A 132 6.67 -9.03 7.36
N VAL A 133 7.31 -9.20 8.52
CA VAL A 133 8.76 -9.05 8.69
C VAL A 133 9.49 -10.14 7.92
N LEU A 134 9.06 -11.40 8.05
CA LEU A 134 9.64 -12.52 7.32
C LEU A 134 9.53 -12.36 5.80
N LEU A 135 8.40 -11.84 5.29
CA LEU A 135 8.25 -11.53 3.86
C LEU A 135 9.19 -10.42 3.39
N ALA A 136 9.38 -9.37 4.18
CA ALA A 136 10.33 -8.30 3.87
C ALA A 136 11.77 -8.82 3.86
N GLU A 137 12.12 -9.68 4.81
CA GLU A 137 13.42 -10.37 4.86
C GLU A 137 13.61 -11.30 3.66
N LEU A 138 12.60 -12.10 3.31
CA LEU A 138 12.64 -12.97 2.14
C LEU A 138 12.85 -12.15 0.85
N GLN A 139 12.11 -11.06 0.68
CA GLN A 139 12.28 -10.17 -0.46
C GLN A 139 13.70 -9.59 -0.51
N LYS A 140 14.26 -9.21 0.64
CA LYS A 140 15.66 -8.73 0.74
C LYS A 140 16.66 -9.82 0.37
N ILE A 141 16.44 -11.06 0.81
CA ILE A 141 17.27 -12.21 0.42
C ILE A 141 17.18 -12.44 -1.08
N MET A 142 15.99 -12.43 -1.67
CA MET A 142 15.80 -12.60 -3.11
C MET A 142 16.51 -11.52 -3.92
N ALA A 143 16.39 -10.25 -3.51
CA ALA A 143 17.10 -9.14 -4.15
C ALA A 143 18.63 -9.29 -4.03
N ASN A 144 19.13 -9.76 -2.89
CA ASN A 144 20.54 -10.04 -2.70
C ASN A 144 21.02 -11.20 -3.58
N GLN A 145 20.24 -12.28 -3.71
CA GLN A 145 20.58 -13.39 -4.61
C GLN A 145 20.74 -12.93 -6.05
N VAL A 146 19.82 -12.10 -6.55
CA VAL A 146 19.94 -11.50 -7.90
C VAL A 146 21.21 -10.66 -8.04
N SER A 147 21.59 -9.89 -7.02
CA SER A 147 22.85 -9.11 -7.02
C SER A 147 24.08 -10.02 -7.06
N VAL A 148 24.11 -11.04 -6.21
CA VAL A 148 25.22 -12.01 -6.14
C VAL A 148 25.33 -12.79 -7.45
N ASP A 149 24.23 -13.18 -8.06
CA ASP A 149 24.25 -13.87 -9.35
C ASP A 149 24.74 -12.95 -10.48
N ALA A 150 24.36 -11.67 -10.47
CA ALA A 150 24.90 -10.69 -11.41
C ALA A 150 26.42 -10.46 -11.21
N GLU A 151 26.89 -10.40 -9.96
CA GLU A 151 28.32 -10.32 -9.64
C GLU A 151 29.08 -11.57 -10.07
N ARG A 152 28.50 -12.76 -9.86
CA ARG A 152 29.05 -14.03 -10.35
C ARG A 152 29.14 -14.05 -11.87
N ASP A 153 28.12 -13.57 -12.57
CA ASP A 153 28.12 -13.50 -14.03
C ASP A 153 29.12 -12.47 -14.56
N ASP A 154 29.31 -11.34 -13.88
CA ASP A 154 30.36 -10.37 -14.22
C ASP A 154 31.76 -10.95 -13.96
N LEU A 155 31.94 -11.69 -12.85
CA LEU A 155 33.18 -12.42 -12.57
C LEU A 155 33.44 -13.48 -13.63
N ARG A 156 32.44 -14.28 -14.01
CA ARG A 156 32.53 -15.26 -15.11
C ARG A 156 32.92 -14.57 -16.42
N ARG A 157 32.28 -13.44 -16.75
CA ARG A 157 32.62 -12.65 -17.94
C ARG A 157 34.06 -12.11 -17.91
N ARG A 158 34.61 -11.84 -16.73
CA ARG A 158 36.00 -11.37 -16.56
C ARG A 158 37.03 -12.51 -16.52
N LEU A 159 36.65 -13.65 -15.94
CA LEU A 159 37.48 -14.85 -15.82
C LEU A 159 37.52 -15.64 -17.12
N ASP A 160 36.43 -15.62 -17.90
CA ASP A 160 36.48 -15.95 -19.32
C ASP A 160 37.43 -14.93 -19.95
N TYR A 161 38.66 -15.38 -20.20
CA TYR A 161 39.65 -14.63 -20.95
C TYR A 161 38.98 -14.11 -22.22
N PRO A 162 39.23 -12.86 -22.65
CA PRO A 162 38.63 -12.37 -23.88
C PRO A 162 39.02 -13.35 -25.00
N HIS A 163 38.05 -14.14 -25.49
CA HIS A 163 38.22 -14.79 -26.77
C HIS A 163 38.44 -13.65 -27.74
N ALA A 164 39.65 -13.55 -28.30
CA ALA A 164 39.96 -12.57 -29.30
C ALA A 164 39.03 -12.82 -30.49
N ASN A 165 37.88 -12.14 -30.51
CA ASN A 165 36.91 -12.23 -31.61
C ASN A 165 37.40 -11.41 -32.82
N THR A 166 38.62 -10.90 -32.76
CA THR A 166 39.32 -10.26 -33.85
C THR A 166 40.44 -11.18 -34.31
N ASN A 167 40.37 -11.61 -35.57
CA ASN A 167 41.50 -12.21 -36.27
C ASN A 167 42.75 -11.37 -36.01
N GLY A 168 43.76 -11.94 -35.32
CA GLY A 168 44.98 -11.23 -34.88
C GLY A 168 45.80 -10.56 -35.99
N TYR A 169 45.40 -10.75 -37.25
CA TYR A 169 45.99 -10.17 -38.44
C TYR A 169 45.65 -8.69 -38.67
N GLN A 170 44.63 -8.11 -38.00
CA GLN A 170 44.22 -6.72 -38.25
C GLN A 170 45.14 -5.66 -37.62
N TYR A 171 46.03 -6.05 -36.71
CA TYR A 171 46.99 -5.15 -36.04
C TYR A 171 48.44 -5.43 -36.40
N SER A 172 48.68 -6.13 -37.51
CA SER A 172 50.03 -6.48 -37.96
C SER A 172 50.85 -5.27 -38.45
N THR A 173 50.18 -4.19 -38.88
CA THR A 173 50.85 -2.98 -39.37
C THR A 173 50.98 -1.92 -38.28
N SER A 174 52.09 -1.16 -38.28
CA SER A 174 52.35 -0.08 -37.31
C SER A 174 51.32 1.05 -37.39
N GLN A 175 50.76 1.31 -38.57
CA GLN A 175 49.66 2.26 -38.78
C GLN A 175 48.37 1.80 -38.09
N ALA A 176 48.02 0.52 -38.20
CA ALA A 176 46.84 -0.04 -37.53
C ALA A 176 46.99 -0.06 -36.00
N LEU A 177 48.21 -0.31 -35.49
CA LEU A 177 48.51 -0.21 -34.06
C LEU A 177 48.41 1.22 -33.54
N THR A 178 48.85 2.21 -34.32
CA THR A 178 48.76 3.63 -33.93
C THR A 178 47.29 4.09 -33.89
N GLY A 179 46.46 3.61 -34.83
CA GLY A 179 45.02 3.84 -34.82
C GLY A 179 44.34 3.20 -33.60
N LEU A 180 44.68 1.95 -33.27
CA LEU A 180 44.19 1.28 -32.07
C LEU A 180 44.58 2.04 -30.79
N TRP A 181 45.83 2.52 -30.72
CA TRP A 181 46.33 3.26 -29.56
C TRP A 181 45.59 4.59 -29.35
N GLN A 182 45.30 5.33 -30.41
CA GLN A 182 44.47 6.54 -30.32
C GLN A 182 43.03 6.23 -29.89
N GLN A 183 42.48 5.12 -30.36
CA GLN A 183 41.13 4.67 -29.99
C GLN A 183 41.06 4.22 -28.53
N LEU A 184 42.13 3.60 -28.03
CA LEU A 184 42.27 3.21 -26.63
C LEU A 184 42.40 4.44 -25.71
N LEU A 185 43.20 5.44 -26.11
CA LEU A 185 43.30 6.71 -25.38
C LEU A 185 41.97 7.49 -25.36
N ALA A 186 41.19 7.42 -26.44
CA ALA A 186 39.86 8.03 -26.48
C ALA A 186 38.88 7.28 -25.56
N ALA A 187 38.93 5.95 -25.54
CA ALA A 187 38.13 5.12 -24.64
C ALA A 187 38.50 5.32 -23.16
N ASP A 188 39.79 5.48 -22.86
CA ASP A 188 40.29 5.74 -21.51
C ASP A 188 39.89 7.14 -21.01
N ARG A 189 39.88 8.13 -21.91
CA ARG A 189 39.29 9.46 -21.64
C ARG A 189 37.79 9.41 -21.37
N LEU A 190 37.04 8.47 -21.96
CA LEU A 190 35.62 8.26 -21.68
C LEU A 190 35.37 7.56 -20.33
N ARG A 191 36.33 6.76 -19.84
CA ARG A 191 36.21 6.01 -18.57
C ARG A 191 36.60 6.80 -17.32
N LYS A 192 36.57 8.14 -17.37
CA LYS A 192 37.09 9.02 -16.31
C LYS A 192 36.48 8.85 -14.90
N ASN A 193 35.53 7.96 -14.66
CA ASN A 193 34.98 7.73 -13.32
C ASN A 193 34.78 6.24 -12.97
N GLN A 194 35.83 5.42 -13.12
CA GLN A 194 35.89 4.15 -12.38
C GLN A 194 37.22 4.03 -11.64
N ARG A 195 37.46 4.95 -10.70
CA ARG A 195 38.48 4.74 -9.66
C ARG A 195 37.95 3.64 -8.73
N LEU A 196 38.66 2.52 -8.64
CA LEU A 196 38.41 1.49 -7.65
C LEU A 196 38.37 2.14 -6.26
N LYS A 197 37.34 1.84 -5.48
CA LYS A 197 37.26 2.21 -4.07
C LYS A 197 38.37 1.44 -3.33
N PRO A 198 39.26 2.10 -2.58
CA PRO A 198 40.31 1.39 -1.87
C PRO A 198 39.66 0.50 -0.80
N ILE A 199 40.05 -0.77 -0.80
CA ILE A 199 39.71 -1.76 0.21
C ILE A 199 40.25 -1.24 1.55
N PRO A 200 39.44 -1.17 2.62
CA PRO A 200 39.95 -0.79 3.93
C PRO A 200 40.72 -1.98 4.51
N GLY A 201 42.04 -1.85 4.60
CA GLY A 201 42.87 -2.79 5.33
C GLY A 201 44.17 -3.15 4.61
N ASP A 202 45.12 -2.22 4.56
CA ASP A 202 46.50 -2.56 4.93
C ASP A 202 47.30 -1.28 5.17
N SER A 203 48.00 -1.22 6.30
CA SER A 203 48.81 -0.07 6.70
C SER A 203 50.24 -0.55 6.92
N GLN A 204 51.13 -0.27 5.97
CA GLN A 204 52.57 -0.12 6.21
C GLN A 204 53.31 0.48 4.99
N SER A 205 54.09 1.55 5.27
CA SER A 205 55.15 2.15 4.44
C SER A 205 54.68 2.92 3.18
N ALA A 206 55.06 4.17 2.86
CA ALA A 206 56.27 4.92 3.18
C ALA A 206 56.07 6.45 3.08
N THR A 207 56.59 7.15 4.09
CA THR A 207 57.41 8.39 4.09
C THR A 207 57.11 9.62 3.19
N ARG A 208 56.93 10.76 3.90
CA ARG A 208 57.48 12.14 3.71
C ARG A 208 57.03 12.90 2.44
N ASP A 209 56.49 14.13 2.50
CA ASP A 209 57.05 15.30 3.17
C ASP A 209 56.04 16.47 3.39
N ARG A 210 56.27 17.19 4.50
CA ARG A 210 56.20 18.66 4.72
C ARG A 210 54.87 19.47 4.70
N ALA A 211 54.37 19.69 5.92
CA ALA A 211 54.02 20.96 6.60
C ALA A 211 53.10 22.02 5.95
N SER A 212 51.94 22.27 6.58
CA SER A 212 51.56 23.59 7.12
C SER A 212 50.46 23.45 8.19
N VAL A 213 50.49 24.40 9.12
CA VAL A 213 49.89 24.44 10.46
C VAL A 213 48.47 25.01 10.48
N GLY A 214 47.68 24.58 11.48
CA GLY A 214 46.53 25.29 12.07
C GLY A 214 45.17 24.67 11.71
N GLY A 215 44.29 24.27 12.63
CA GLY A 215 44.26 24.26 14.09
C GLY A 215 42.84 23.89 14.54
N ALA A 216 42.76 23.01 15.55
CA ALA A 216 41.72 22.83 16.58
C ALA A 216 40.22 22.58 16.23
N GLY A 217 39.70 21.51 16.86
CA GLY A 217 38.28 21.29 17.26
C GLY A 217 37.52 20.28 16.37
N GLY A 218 37.03 19.11 16.80
CA GLY A 218 36.76 18.59 18.13
C GLY A 218 35.27 18.68 18.50
N ALA A 219 34.40 17.83 17.92
CA ALA A 219 33.10 17.34 18.44
C ALA A 219 32.44 16.49 17.32
N SER A 220 32.13 15.19 17.49
CA SER A 220 31.11 14.58 18.36
C SER A 220 29.67 14.81 17.88
N SER A 221 29.05 13.68 17.51
CA SER A 221 27.63 13.32 17.67
C SER A 221 26.60 13.65 16.58
N ALA A 222 25.87 12.57 16.24
CA ALA A 222 24.45 12.50 15.87
C ALA A 222 24.02 13.14 14.55
N ALA A 223 23.96 12.32 13.49
CA ALA A 223 23.10 12.58 12.34
C ALA A 223 22.05 11.48 12.23
N HIS A 224 20.83 11.86 12.61
CA HIS A 224 19.60 11.09 12.48
C HIS A 224 19.33 10.72 11.03
N SER A 225 18.95 9.45 10.84
CA SER A 225 18.46 8.89 9.60
C SER A 225 17.14 9.54 9.19
N ASN A 226 17.15 10.30 8.09
CA ASN A 226 15.95 10.64 7.34
C ASN A 226 16.13 10.14 5.90
N GLY A 227 15.80 8.87 5.68
CA GLY A 227 15.89 8.19 4.39
C GLY A 227 14.73 8.58 3.48
N GLY A 228 14.85 9.73 2.81
CA GLY A 228 14.00 10.09 1.68
C GLY A 228 14.44 9.34 0.43
N ALA A 229 13.52 8.55 -0.13
CA ALA A 229 13.69 7.84 -1.38
C ALA A 229 13.92 8.83 -2.54
N ASN A 230 15.14 8.89 -3.06
CA ASN A 230 15.48 9.62 -4.26
C ASN A 230 15.64 8.61 -5.41
N SER A 231 14.56 8.35 -6.14
CA SER A 231 14.61 7.58 -7.39
C SER A 231 15.08 8.49 -8.52
N SER A 232 16.39 8.49 -8.78
CA SER A 232 17.00 9.10 -9.97
C SER A 232 16.91 8.12 -11.14
N GLY A 233 16.17 8.53 -12.17
CA GLY A 233 16.10 7.85 -13.47
C GLY A 233 17.40 7.98 -14.27
N ALA A 234 17.60 7.01 -15.17
CA ALA A 234 18.60 7.04 -16.22
C ALA A 234 17.90 6.99 -17.58
N ASN A 235 18.36 7.86 -18.47
CA ASN A 235 17.98 8.05 -19.87
C ASN A 235 18.18 6.80 -20.74
N THR A 236 17.27 6.60 -21.69
CA THR A 236 17.62 6.20 -23.07
C THR A 236 16.68 6.88 -24.08
N ASP A 237 17.24 7.15 -25.25
CA ASP A 237 16.89 8.17 -26.22
C ASP A 237 15.62 7.98 -27.08
N SER A 238 15.08 9.15 -27.43
CA SER A 238 14.33 9.59 -28.63
C SER A 238 14.04 8.59 -29.77
N ASN A 239 12.75 8.36 -30.05
CA ASN A 239 12.11 8.65 -31.35
C ASN A 239 10.60 8.36 -31.32
N ASN A 240 9.77 9.42 -31.34
CA ASN A 240 8.41 9.52 -31.91
C ASN A 240 7.64 10.65 -31.23
N LYS A 241 7.71 11.83 -31.84
CA LYS A 241 7.05 13.06 -31.40
C LYS A 241 5.94 13.42 -32.39
N ALA A 242 4.79 12.76 -32.28
CA ALA A 242 3.56 13.20 -32.93
C ALA A 242 2.25 12.77 -32.21
N ASP A 243 2.20 11.64 -31.50
CA ASP A 243 0.91 11.11 -30.99
C ASP A 243 0.69 11.13 -29.46
N ARG A 244 1.53 11.85 -28.68
CA ARG A 244 1.39 11.93 -27.20
C ARG A 244 0.87 13.27 -26.68
N ARG A 245 -0.11 13.88 -27.35
CA ARG A 245 -0.78 15.10 -26.86
C ARG A 245 -2.25 14.94 -26.49
N ALA A 246 -2.82 13.72 -26.56
CA ALA A 246 -4.23 13.47 -26.28
C ALA A 246 -4.51 12.51 -25.09
N SER A 247 -3.49 12.08 -24.33
CA SER A 247 -3.68 11.03 -23.30
C SER A 247 -3.06 11.34 -21.93
N LEU A 248 -2.88 12.62 -21.57
CA LEU A 248 -2.42 13.01 -20.23
C LEU A 248 -3.33 14.07 -19.59
N ALA A 249 -4.62 13.74 -19.51
CA ALA A 249 -5.60 14.47 -18.71
C ALA A 249 -6.60 13.50 -18.05
N GLN A 250 -6.14 12.35 -17.57
CA GLN A 250 -6.93 11.47 -16.73
C GLN A 250 -6.33 11.50 -15.31
N GLN A 251 -6.85 12.40 -14.48
CA GLN A 251 -6.65 12.29 -13.04
C GLN A 251 -7.33 10.99 -12.57
N PRO A 252 -6.74 10.21 -11.65
CA PRO A 252 -7.51 9.26 -10.87
C PRO A 252 -8.34 10.10 -9.89
N GLY A 253 -9.52 10.54 -10.32
CA GLY A 253 -10.54 11.03 -9.42
C GLY A 253 -10.94 9.86 -8.53
N SER A 254 -10.41 9.81 -7.30
CA SER A 254 -10.94 8.92 -6.28
C SER A 254 -12.41 9.30 -6.08
N ASN A 255 -13.33 8.40 -6.40
CA ASN A 255 -14.76 8.53 -6.14
C ASN A 255 -15.06 8.51 -4.62
N VAL A 256 -14.54 9.49 -3.87
CA VAL A 256 -14.78 9.63 -2.41
C VAL A 256 -16.17 10.20 -2.13
N ASP A 257 -16.88 10.66 -3.16
CA ASP A 257 -18.21 11.25 -3.04
C ASP A 257 -19.36 10.22 -3.00
N ASN A 258 -19.07 8.93 -3.17
CA ASN A 258 -20.09 7.87 -3.15
C ASN A 258 -20.39 7.29 -1.75
N PHE A 259 -19.79 7.83 -0.68
CA PHE A 259 -20.05 7.36 0.69
C PHE A 259 -21.05 8.27 1.42
N SER A 260 -21.99 7.66 2.13
CA SER A 260 -22.89 8.36 3.05
C SER A 260 -22.08 9.09 4.13
N ALA A 261 -22.58 10.22 4.64
CA ALA A 261 -21.90 10.99 5.69
C ALA A 261 -21.59 10.15 6.95
N ALA A 262 -22.44 9.16 7.27
CA ALA A 262 -22.22 8.23 8.36
C ALA A 262 -21.08 7.23 8.08
N ASP A 263 -20.96 6.76 6.83
CA ASP A 263 -19.90 5.83 6.43
C ASP A 263 -18.55 6.53 6.36
N LYS A 264 -18.53 7.80 5.91
CA LYS A 264 -17.34 8.65 5.92
C LYS A 264 -16.77 8.81 7.33
N LEU A 265 -17.64 9.04 8.32
CA LEU A 265 -17.24 9.22 9.72
C LEU A 265 -16.73 7.90 10.32
N ARG A 266 -17.41 6.78 10.04
CA ARG A 266 -16.97 5.44 10.47
C ARG A 266 -15.61 5.05 9.87
N MET A 267 -15.37 5.38 8.60
CA MET A 267 -14.14 5.05 7.87
C MET A 267 -13.02 6.08 8.09
N GLY A 268 -13.24 7.11 8.92
CA GLY A 268 -12.24 8.15 9.19
C GLY A 268 -11.90 9.03 7.99
N ILE A 269 -12.73 9.04 6.95
CA ILE A 269 -12.53 9.82 5.73
C ILE A 269 -13.02 11.24 6.00
N VAL A 270 -12.07 12.16 6.23
CA VAL A 270 -12.35 13.59 6.39
C VAL A 270 -12.12 14.28 5.05
N GLN A 271 -13.18 14.83 4.45
CA GLN A 271 -13.05 15.76 3.32
C GLN A 271 -12.42 17.05 3.85
N SER A 272 -11.11 17.19 3.65
CA SER A 272 -10.42 18.45 3.93
C SER A 272 -10.86 19.48 2.90
N SER A 273 -11.49 20.57 3.32
CA SER A 273 -11.91 21.67 2.44
C SER A 273 -10.74 22.51 1.92
N ASP A 274 -9.53 22.26 2.44
CA ASP A 274 -8.33 23.01 2.12
C ASP A 274 -7.52 22.29 1.04
N LYS A 275 -7.03 23.04 0.04
CA LYS A 275 -6.28 22.48 -1.10
C LYS A 275 -4.91 22.02 -0.61
N LEU A 276 -4.81 20.76 -0.23
CA LEU A 276 -3.56 20.15 0.17
C LEU A 276 -2.56 20.17 -1.02
N PRO A 277 -1.26 20.38 -0.75
CA PRO A 277 -0.23 20.27 -1.76
C PRO A 277 -0.27 18.87 -2.39
N SER A 278 -0.02 18.78 -3.69
CA SER A 278 -0.02 17.51 -4.43
C SER A 278 0.95 16.51 -3.80
N GLY A 279 0.43 15.41 -3.25
CA GLY A 279 1.23 14.37 -2.58
C GLY A 279 0.49 13.74 -1.39
N VAL A 280 1.08 12.70 -0.81
CA VAL A 280 0.61 12.06 0.42
C VAL A 280 1.13 12.86 1.61
N THR A 281 0.24 13.31 2.50
CA THR A 281 0.60 14.00 3.75
C THR A 281 0.00 13.27 4.93
N PHE A 282 0.75 13.17 6.02
CA PHE A 282 0.29 12.50 7.24
C PHE A 282 -0.42 13.48 8.17
N ALA A 283 -1.38 13.00 8.96
CA ALA A 283 -2.06 13.81 9.96
C ALA A 283 -1.11 14.38 11.04
N SER A 284 -0.02 13.65 11.35
CA SER A 284 1.05 14.11 12.23
C SER A 284 1.76 15.36 11.70
N ASP A 285 1.87 15.50 10.38
CA ASP A 285 2.53 16.64 9.72
C ASP A 285 1.78 17.96 9.96
N LYS A 286 0.45 17.88 10.16
CA LYS A 286 -0.39 19.03 10.54
C LYS A 286 -0.14 19.51 11.98
N LEU A 287 0.42 18.65 12.84
CA LEU A 287 0.76 19.00 14.23
C LEU A 287 2.21 19.47 14.40
N THR A 288 3.10 19.09 13.48
CA THR A 288 4.53 19.44 13.54
C THR A 288 4.86 20.72 12.78
N LYS A 289 4.35 20.90 11.55
CA LYS A 289 4.58 22.10 10.73
C LYS A 289 4.28 23.43 11.42
N PRO A 290 3.12 23.63 12.08
CA PRO A 290 2.83 24.91 12.72
C PRO A 290 3.72 25.21 13.93
N ARG A 291 4.46 24.22 14.47
CA ARG A 291 5.43 24.44 15.56
C ARG A 291 6.75 25.03 15.06
N ILE A 292 7.07 24.88 13.77
CA ILE A 292 8.35 25.29 13.18
C ILE A 292 8.15 26.61 12.44
N ALA A 293 8.62 27.71 13.03
CA ALA A 293 8.65 29.01 12.38
C ALA A 293 9.93 29.19 11.54
N LYS A 294 9.94 30.20 10.66
CA LYS A 294 11.12 30.55 9.83
C LYS A 294 12.32 31.02 10.68
N SER A 295 12.10 31.46 11.91
CA SER A 295 13.12 31.92 12.84
C SER A 295 13.22 30.96 14.03
N THR A 296 14.43 30.46 14.30
CA THR A 296 14.71 29.58 15.45
C THR A 296 14.26 30.19 16.78
N ILE A 297 14.46 31.50 16.96
CA ILE A 297 14.04 32.23 18.17
C ILE A 297 12.52 32.22 18.34
N GLN A 298 11.76 32.29 17.24
CA GLN A 298 10.30 32.20 17.30
C GLN A 298 9.84 30.79 17.61
N THR A 299 10.50 29.77 17.04
CA THR A 299 10.25 28.35 17.36
C THR A 299 10.46 28.08 18.85
N ASP A 300 11.54 28.58 19.44
CA ASP A 300 11.82 28.43 20.88
C ASP A 300 10.78 29.14 21.76
N LYS A 301 10.33 30.34 21.36
CA LYS A 301 9.26 31.06 22.07
C LYS A 301 7.92 30.31 21.98
N ILE A 302 7.60 29.74 20.82
CA ILE A 302 6.40 28.91 20.63
C ILE A 302 6.51 27.65 21.51
N ALA A 303 7.65 26.97 21.52
CA ALA A 303 7.88 25.81 22.37
C ALA A 303 7.74 26.14 23.87
N ALA A 304 8.27 27.28 24.32
CA ALA A 304 8.13 27.73 25.70
C ALA A 304 6.67 28.02 26.09
N ILE A 305 5.90 28.66 25.21
CA ILE A 305 4.47 28.92 25.44
C ILE A 305 3.67 27.61 25.48
N LEU A 306 3.95 26.68 24.55
CA LEU A 306 3.27 25.39 24.51
C LEU A 306 3.59 24.53 25.74
N SER A 307 4.84 24.57 26.22
CA SER A 307 5.26 23.93 27.47
C SER A 307 4.53 24.50 28.69
N HIS A 308 4.37 25.83 28.76
CA HIS A 308 3.62 26.48 29.83
C HIS A 308 2.12 26.13 29.83
N ILE A 309 1.52 25.93 28.65
CA ILE A 309 0.11 25.51 28.52
C ILE A 309 -0.06 24.00 28.80
N GLY A 310 1.04 23.25 28.92
CA GLY A 310 1.02 21.81 29.20
C GLY A 310 0.75 20.95 27.96
N VAL A 311 0.99 21.47 26.76
CA VAL A 311 0.85 20.70 25.51
C VAL A 311 2.13 19.89 25.28
N PRO A 312 2.06 18.55 25.18
CA PRO A 312 3.24 17.71 24.94
C PRO A 312 3.96 18.03 23.63
N GLU A 313 5.27 17.78 23.58
CA GLU A 313 6.11 17.95 22.39
C GLU A 313 5.64 17.06 21.22
N VAL A 314 5.16 15.86 21.54
CA VAL A 314 4.59 14.91 20.60
C VAL A 314 3.19 14.55 21.04
N ILE A 315 2.20 14.79 20.18
CA ILE A 315 0.82 14.37 20.41
C ILE A 315 0.65 12.96 19.80
N PRO A 316 0.45 11.91 20.60
CA PRO A 316 0.49 10.52 20.13
C PRO A 316 -0.71 10.13 19.26
N LEU A 317 -1.83 10.84 19.37
CA LEU A 317 -3.09 10.52 18.68
C LEU A 317 -3.58 11.73 17.86
N PRO A 318 -3.15 11.85 16.59
CA PRO A 318 -3.60 12.91 15.69
C PRO A 318 -5.00 12.61 15.16
N THR A 319 -6.02 12.77 16.01
CA THR A 319 -7.42 12.67 15.61
C THR A 319 -7.92 13.99 14.99
N PRO A 320 -8.89 13.97 14.07
CA PRO A 320 -9.44 15.18 13.45
C PRO A 320 -9.84 16.30 14.43
N PRO A 321 -10.59 16.06 15.52
CA PRO A 321 -10.97 17.12 16.46
C PRO A 321 -9.76 17.70 17.21
N VAL A 322 -8.73 16.90 17.46
CA VAL A 322 -7.49 17.36 18.12
C VAL A 322 -6.70 18.28 17.19
N ILE A 323 -6.67 17.99 15.89
CA ILE A 323 -5.99 18.82 14.89
C ILE A 323 -6.68 20.19 14.78
N GLU A 324 -8.01 20.24 14.71
CA GLU A 324 -8.76 21.50 14.65
C GLU A 324 -8.55 22.36 15.90
N ALA A 325 -8.61 21.74 17.09
CA ALA A 325 -8.34 22.42 18.35
C ALA A 325 -6.91 22.96 18.41
N PHE A 326 -5.94 22.19 17.89
CA PHE A 326 -4.54 22.60 17.83
C PHE A 326 -4.29 23.74 16.82
N GLU A 327 -4.94 23.74 15.66
CA GLU A 327 -4.88 24.84 14.69
C GLU A 327 -5.46 26.14 15.29
N SER A 328 -6.59 26.06 15.99
CA SER A 328 -7.17 27.19 16.71
C SER A 328 -6.24 27.73 17.80
N LEU A 329 -5.61 26.84 18.56
CA LEU A 329 -4.63 27.21 19.58
C LEU A 329 -3.41 27.90 18.96
N MET A 330 -2.85 27.34 17.89
CA MET A 330 -1.69 27.91 17.21
C MET A 330 -2.00 29.29 16.63
N SER A 331 -3.19 29.51 16.08
CA SER A 331 -3.63 30.85 15.63
C SER A 331 -3.59 31.87 16.79
N LYS A 332 -4.11 31.51 17.97
CA LYS A 332 -4.05 32.36 19.16
C LYS A 332 -2.62 32.62 19.63
N VAL A 333 -1.74 31.61 19.60
CA VAL A 333 -0.33 31.76 19.97
C VAL A 333 0.39 32.74 19.05
N HIS A 334 0.14 32.68 17.74
CA HIS A 334 0.70 33.64 16.78
C HIS A 334 0.23 35.07 17.05
N ILE A 335 -1.07 35.27 17.31
CA ILE A 335 -1.63 36.58 17.68
C ILE A 335 -0.96 37.12 18.95
N LEU A 336 -0.76 36.28 19.97
CA LEU A 336 -0.09 36.70 21.20
C LEU A 336 1.37 37.08 20.99
N LEU A 337 2.09 36.37 20.12
CA LEU A 337 3.48 36.72 19.78
C LEU A 337 3.55 38.06 19.04
N ASP A 338 2.61 38.34 18.14
CA ASP A 338 2.53 39.63 17.45
C ASP A 338 2.18 40.77 18.39
N MET A 339 1.24 40.56 19.32
CA MET A 339 0.90 41.55 20.36
C MET A 339 2.08 41.81 21.30
N ARG A 340 2.81 40.77 21.72
CA ARG A 340 4.03 40.94 22.52
C ARG A 340 5.09 41.74 21.76
N LYS A 341 5.30 41.46 20.48
CA LYS A 341 6.25 42.20 19.64
C LYS A 341 5.86 43.68 19.54
N LEU A 342 4.57 43.97 19.43
CA LEU A 342 4.06 45.34 19.39
C LEU A 342 4.27 46.06 20.73
N ALA A 343 3.97 45.40 21.85
CA ALA A 343 4.22 45.93 23.19
C ALA A 343 5.72 46.21 23.43
N GLU A 344 6.62 45.28 23.06
CA GLU A 344 8.07 45.48 23.16
C GLU A 344 8.55 46.67 22.31
N ARG A 345 7.89 46.96 21.18
CA ARG A 345 8.18 48.14 20.36
C ARG A 345 7.70 49.43 21.03
N GLU A 346 6.48 49.45 21.55
CA GLU A 346 5.93 50.63 22.24
C GLU A 346 6.75 50.97 23.50
N ASP A 347 7.15 49.97 24.29
CA ASP A 347 8.02 50.16 25.46
C ASP A 347 9.38 50.75 25.08
N GLN A 348 9.95 50.32 23.95
CA GLN A 348 11.20 50.89 23.43
C GLN A 348 11.03 52.35 22.99
N GLU A 349 9.93 52.68 22.32
CA GLU A 349 9.61 54.06 21.91
C GLU A 349 9.41 54.97 23.13
N VAL A 350 8.67 54.49 24.15
CA VAL A 350 8.46 55.21 25.42
C VAL A 350 9.79 55.45 26.12
N LYS A 351 10.62 54.40 26.27
CA LYS A 351 11.93 54.52 26.92
C LYS A 351 12.87 55.47 26.18
N THR A 352 12.82 55.49 24.85
CA THR A 352 13.60 56.44 24.02
C THR A 352 13.12 57.87 24.25
N ARG A 353 11.80 58.11 24.22
CA ARG A 353 11.21 59.42 24.51
C ARG A 353 11.52 59.93 25.92
N GLU A 354 11.54 59.04 26.91
CA GLU A 354 11.94 59.39 28.28
C GLU A 354 13.43 59.72 28.39
N ALA A 355 14.29 59.02 27.66
CA ALA A 355 15.72 59.31 27.62
C ALA A 355 15.99 60.67 26.94
N GLU A 356 15.30 60.98 25.84
CA GLU A 356 15.38 62.28 25.17
C GLU A 356 14.96 63.43 26.10
N LYS A 357 13.88 63.25 26.87
CA LYS A 357 13.41 64.23 27.87
C LYS A 357 14.36 64.46 29.04
N LYS A 358 15.27 63.53 29.34
CA LYS A 358 16.28 63.66 30.40
C LYS A 358 17.57 64.33 29.94
N VAL A 359 17.78 64.40 28.62
CA VAL A 359 18.97 64.99 27.99
C VAL A 359 18.73 66.44 27.56
N ALA A 360 17.47 66.83 27.33
CA ALA A 360 17.02 68.22 27.25
C ALA A 360 16.75 68.81 28.65
#